data_AF-A0A7W5VEA5-F1
#
_entry.id   AF-A0A7W5VEA5-F1
#
_cell.length_a   1.000
_cell.length_b   1.000
_cell.length_c   1.000
_cell.angle_alpha   90.00
_cell.angle_beta   90.00
_cell.angle_gamma   90.00
#
_symmetry.space_group_name_H-M   'P 1'
#
loop_
_entity.id
_entity.type
_entity.pdbx_description
1 polymer ?
#
loop_
_entity_poly.entity_id
_entity_poly.type
_entity_poly.pdbx_seq_one_letter_code
_entity_poly.pdbx_strand_id
1 'polypeptide(L)'
;MAAPHDVPTAAELVAAVREFLERDVLPEVEGRVRFHTRVAVNVLGMVERELELGPSQALAHAERLDRLGVADDAELAAAIREGGLAEDELLGPLAAAVRDKLLVANPRHLD
;
A
#
# COMPACT_ATOMS: atom_id res chain seq x y z
N MET A 1 4.30 17.19 -15.38
CA MET A 1 5.70 17.21 -15.89
C MET A 1 6.21 15.79 -15.80
N ALA A 2 6.78 15.22 -16.86
CA ALA A 2 7.42 13.92 -16.80
C ALA A 2 8.49 13.97 -15.69
N ALA A 3 8.53 12.94 -14.84
CA ALA A 3 9.56 12.80 -13.82
C ALA A 3 10.96 12.85 -14.50
N PRO A 4 12.03 13.22 -13.79
CA PRO A 4 13.39 13.29 -14.35
C PRO A 4 13.90 11.95 -14.93
N HIS A 5 13.17 10.86 -14.71
CA HIS A 5 13.43 9.57 -15.29
C HIS A 5 12.30 9.22 -16.27
N ASP A 6 12.69 9.07 -17.54
CA ASP A 6 11.82 8.55 -18.60
C ASP A 6 11.50 7.06 -18.38
N VAL A 7 10.71 6.48 -19.28
CA VAL A 7 10.39 5.05 -19.26
C VAL A 7 11.64 4.14 -19.29
N PRO A 8 11.59 2.97 -18.65
CA PRO A 8 10.48 2.47 -17.83
C PRO A 8 10.39 3.13 -16.45
N THR A 9 9.16 3.25 -15.94
CA THR A 9 8.84 3.71 -14.59
C THR A 9 9.39 2.74 -13.53
N ALA A 10 9.51 3.22 -12.28
CA ALA A 10 9.91 2.36 -11.17
C ALA A 10 8.96 1.15 -10.98
N ALA A 11 7.65 1.33 -11.21
CA ALA A 11 6.68 0.24 -11.13
C ALA A 11 6.94 -0.82 -12.21
N GLU A 12 7.20 -0.41 -13.45
CA GLU A 12 7.54 -1.33 -14.55
C GLU A 12 8.85 -2.09 -14.30
N LEU A 13 9.86 -1.41 -13.73
CA LEU A 13 11.13 -2.05 -13.36
C LEU A 13 10.93 -3.10 -12.26
N VAL A 14 10.14 -2.79 -11.23
CA VAL A 14 9.80 -3.72 -10.13
C VAL A 14 9.01 -4.91 -10.66
N ALA A 15 8.02 -4.66 -11.53
CA ALA A 15 7.22 -5.70 -12.16
C ALA A 15 8.11 -6.66 -12.99
N ALA A 16 9.03 -6.13 -13.80
CA ALA A 16 9.94 -6.95 -14.59
C ALA A 16 10.81 -7.88 -13.71
N VAL A 17 11.33 -7.38 -12.58
CA VAL A 17 12.10 -8.21 -11.64
C VAL A 17 11.21 -9.24 -10.95
N ARG A 18 10.00 -8.85 -10.53
CA ARG A 18 9.04 -9.78 -9.92
C ARG A 18 8.73 -10.94 -10.86
N GLU A 19 8.43 -10.65 -12.12
CA GLU A 19 8.10 -11.64 -13.13
C GLU A 19 9.25 -12.61 -13.40
N PHE A 20 10.49 -12.12 -13.51
CA PHE A 20 11.67 -12.98 -13.65
C PHE A 20 11.83 -13.91 -12.44
N LEU A 21 11.71 -13.38 -11.22
CA LEU A 21 11.82 -14.18 -10.01
C LEU A 21 10.72 -15.25 -9.92
N GLU A 22 9.51 -14.92 -10.36
CA GLU A 22 8.36 -15.83 -10.31
C GLU A 22 8.41 -16.90 -11.40
N ARG A 23 8.72 -16.53 -12.64
CA ARG A 23 8.60 -17.41 -13.82
C ARG A 23 9.87 -18.21 -14.09
N ASP A 24 11.04 -17.61 -13.89
CA ASP A 24 12.32 -18.22 -14.28
C ASP A 24 13.10 -18.75 -13.08
N VAL A 25 13.12 -18.00 -11.96
CA VAL A 25 13.94 -18.40 -10.80
C VAL A 25 13.20 -19.39 -9.90
N LEU A 26 11.95 -19.10 -9.54
CA LEU A 26 11.20 -19.88 -8.56
C LEU A 26 11.05 -21.37 -8.91
N PRO A 27 10.86 -21.78 -10.18
CA PRO A 27 10.81 -23.21 -10.55
C PRO A 27 12.14 -23.95 -10.39
N GLU A 28 13.26 -23.24 -10.52
CA GLU A 28 14.61 -23.83 -10.58
C GLU A 28 15.31 -23.91 -9.22
N VAL A 29 14.75 -23.28 -8.18
CA VAL A 29 15.34 -23.26 -6.83
C VAL A 29 14.57 -24.12 -5.84
N GLU A 30 15.28 -24.67 -4.85
CA GLU A 30 14.71 -25.53 -3.82
C GLU A 30 14.98 -25.03 -2.39
N GLY A 31 14.36 -25.70 -1.42
CA GLY A 31 14.59 -25.49 0.01
C GLY A 31 14.44 -24.04 0.46
N ARG A 32 15.45 -23.55 1.19
CA ARG A 32 15.46 -22.19 1.75
C ARG A 32 15.44 -21.11 0.65
N VAL A 33 16.13 -21.33 -0.46
CA VAL A 33 16.19 -20.35 -1.56
C VAL A 33 14.80 -20.20 -2.18
N ARG A 34 14.12 -21.32 -2.45
CA ARG A 34 12.73 -21.31 -2.95
C ARG A 34 11.79 -20.51 -2.05
N PHE A 35 11.90 -20.69 -0.74
CA PHE A 35 11.09 -19.93 0.21
C PHE A 35 11.36 -18.43 0.11
N HIS A 36 12.62 -18.00 0.11
CA HIS A 36 12.96 -16.58 0.01
C HIS A 36 12.60 -15.99 -1.35
N THR A 37 12.66 -16.74 -2.46
CA THR A 37 12.18 -16.28 -3.76
C THR A 37 10.67 -15.99 -3.72
N ARG A 38 9.85 -16.83 -3.09
CA ARG A 38 8.41 -16.55 -2.90
C ARG A 38 8.18 -15.30 -2.06
N VAL A 39 8.96 -15.11 -1.01
CA VAL A 39 8.90 -13.90 -0.18
C VAL A 39 9.24 -12.67 -1.02
N ALA A 40 10.30 -12.72 -1.81
CA ALA A 40 10.71 -11.62 -2.68
C ALA A 40 9.62 -11.27 -3.70
N VAL A 41 9.02 -12.26 -4.37
CA VAL A 41 7.90 -12.06 -5.31
C VAL A 41 6.74 -11.34 -4.62
N ASN A 42 6.34 -11.77 -3.42
CA ASN A 42 5.26 -11.13 -2.67
C ASN A 42 5.60 -9.69 -2.27
N VAL A 43 6.82 -9.44 -1.77
CA VAL A 43 7.27 -8.11 -1.37
C VAL A 43 7.31 -7.17 -2.57
N LEU A 44 7.84 -7.61 -3.71
CA LEU A 44 7.84 -6.81 -4.94
C LEU A 44 6.41 -6.52 -5.42
N GLY A 45 5.49 -7.48 -5.28
CA GLY A 45 4.06 -7.24 -5.55
C GLY A 45 3.43 -6.19 -4.63
N MET A 46 3.84 -6.13 -3.36
CA MET A 46 3.42 -5.04 -2.45
C MET A 46 3.97 -3.68 -2.91
N VAL A 47 5.27 -3.62 -3.24
CA VAL A 47 5.94 -2.40 -3.71
C VAL A 47 5.31 -1.88 -5.01
N GLU A 48 5.01 -2.77 -5.96
CA GLU A 48 4.31 -2.42 -7.21
C GLU A 48 2.96 -1.75 -6.92
N ARG A 49 2.12 -2.35 -6.08
CA ARG A 49 0.83 -1.76 -5.68
C ARG A 49 0.97 -0.46 -4.92
N GLU A 50 2.00 -0.31 -4.08
CA GLU A 50 2.28 0.95 -3.39
C GLU A 50 2.65 2.07 -4.37
N LEU A 51 3.48 1.77 -5.37
CA LEU A 51 3.86 2.72 -6.42
C LEU A 51 2.65 3.15 -7.27
N GLU A 52 1.73 2.21 -7.56
CA GLU A 52 0.53 2.48 -8.36
C GLU A 52 -0.57 3.20 -7.58
N LEU A 53 -0.86 2.75 -6.35
CA LEU A 53 -2.02 3.22 -5.58
C LEU A 53 -1.66 4.36 -4.62
N GLY A 54 -0.43 4.37 -4.09
CA GLY A 54 0.03 5.25 -3.03
C GLY A 54 -0.27 6.73 -3.25
N PRO A 55 0.03 7.33 -4.42
CA PRO A 55 -0.24 8.74 -4.67
C PRO A 55 -1.73 9.10 -4.53
N SER A 56 -2.63 8.27 -5.07
CA SER A 56 -4.07 8.52 -4.98
C SER A 56 -4.62 8.25 -3.57
N GLN A 57 -4.12 7.21 -2.89
CA GLN A 57 -4.48 6.90 -1.51
C GLN A 57 -4.02 8.00 -0.53
N ALA A 58 -2.85 8.61 -0.76
CA ALA A 58 -2.35 9.71 0.04
C ALA A 58 -3.24 10.95 -0.06
N LEU A 59 -3.70 11.29 -1.28
CA LEU A 59 -4.65 12.39 -1.49
C LEU A 59 -5.99 12.09 -0.81
N ALA A 60 -6.54 10.89 -1.02
CA ALA A 60 -7.79 10.48 -0.38
C ALA A 60 -7.69 10.46 1.16
N HIS A 61 -6.50 10.14 1.70
CA HIS A 61 -6.23 10.19 3.14
C HIS A 61 -6.23 11.63 3.67
N ALA A 62 -5.54 12.55 2.99
CA ALA A 62 -5.55 13.96 3.35
C ALA A 62 -6.99 14.54 3.33
N GLU A 63 -7.79 14.20 2.32
CA GLU A 63 -9.20 14.61 2.25
C GLU A 63 -10.08 14.02 3.37
N ARG A 64 -9.73 12.83 3.89
CA ARG A 64 -10.42 12.26 5.07
C ARG A 64 -10.06 13.00 6.34
N LEU A 65 -8.78 13.33 6.53
CA LEU A 65 -8.31 14.08 7.69
C LEU A 65 -8.89 15.50 7.73
N ASP A 66 -8.89 16.20 6.58
CA ASP A 66 -9.49 17.54 6.45
C ASP A 66 -10.97 17.55 6.83
N ARG A 67 -11.74 16.54 6.39
CA ARG A 67 -13.15 16.39 6.78
C ARG A 67 -13.37 16.11 8.26
N LEU A 68 -12.39 15.50 8.93
CA LEU A 68 -12.39 15.27 10.37
C LEU A 68 -11.85 16.48 11.15
N GLY A 69 -11.42 17.54 10.47
CA GLY A 69 -10.91 18.76 11.08
C GLY A 69 -9.54 18.60 11.76
N VAL A 70 -8.75 17.59 11.35
CA VAL A 70 -7.43 17.29 11.91
C VAL A 70 -6.36 17.36 10.83
N ALA A 71 -5.16 17.80 11.19
CA ALA A 71 -4.06 18.00 10.24
C ALA A 71 -3.34 16.70 9.86
N ASP A 72 -3.25 15.74 10.78
CA ASP A 72 -2.53 14.49 10.59
C ASP A 72 -3.06 13.33 11.46
N ASP A 73 -2.46 12.16 11.30
CA ASP A 73 -2.81 10.95 12.06
C ASP A 73 -2.52 11.08 13.56
N ALA A 74 -1.56 11.93 13.96
CA ALA A 74 -1.22 12.12 15.37
C ALA A 74 -2.31 12.94 16.08
N GLU A 75 -2.79 14.00 15.42
CA GLU A 75 -3.93 14.79 15.88
C GLU A 75 -5.23 13.98 15.87
N LEU A 76 -5.48 13.18 14.82
CA LEU A 76 -6.60 12.23 14.80
C LEU A 76 -6.56 11.29 16.02
N ALA A 77 -5.40 10.70 16.30
CA ALA A 77 -5.25 9.80 17.43
C ALA A 77 -5.43 10.52 18.77
N ALA A 78 -5.04 11.79 18.88
CA ALA A 78 -5.29 12.60 20.07
C ALA A 78 -6.79 12.89 20.26
N ALA A 79 -7.49 13.34 19.22
CA ALA A 79 -8.91 13.61 19.25
C ALA A 79 -9.74 12.36 19.63
N ILE A 80 -9.37 11.17 19.11
CA ILE A 80 -10.00 9.91 19.50
C ILE A 80 -9.79 9.61 20.99
N ARG A 81 -8.58 9.80 21.52
CA ARG A 81 -8.29 9.56 22.95
C ARG A 81 -9.02 10.53 23.88
N GLU A 82 -9.23 11.76 23.43
CA GLU A 82 -9.93 12.81 24.17
C GLU A 82 -11.45 12.70 24.05
N GLY A 83 -11.96 11.81 23.18
CA GLY A 83 -13.39 11.67 22.90
C GLY A 83 -13.97 12.86 22.11
N GLY A 84 -13.13 13.56 21.34
CA GLY A 84 -13.50 14.75 20.57
C GLY A 84 -14.21 14.45 19.24
N LEU A 85 -14.32 13.19 18.84
CA LEU A 85 -14.97 12.75 17.60
C LEU A 85 -15.97 11.64 17.89
N ALA A 86 -17.13 11.69 17.22
CA ALA A 86 -18.17 10.69 17.40
C ALA A 86 -17.83 9.39 16.65
N GLU A 87 -18.29 8.24 17.15
CA GLU A 87 -17.95 6.93 16.57
C GLU A 87 -18.44 6.79 15.12
N ASP A 88 -19.63 7.31 14.83
CA ASP A 88 -20.24 7.33 13.50
C ASP A 88 -19.46 8.18 12.50
N GLU A 89 -18.77 9.23 12.96
CA GLU A 89 -17.86 10.05 12.15
C GLU A 89 -16.54 9.30 11.83
N LEU A 90 -16.11 8.38 12.70
CA LEU A 90 -14.81 7.70 12.63
C LEU A 90 -14.83 6.41 11.80
N LEU A 91 -15.90 5.61 11.89
CA LEU A 91 -15.94 4.26 11.32
C LEU A 91 -15.68 4.26 9.80
N GLY A 92 -16.32 5.17 9.06
CA GLY A 92 -16.17 5.27 7.61
C GLY A 92 -14.74 5.61 7.17
N PRO A 93 -14.16 6.74 7.63
CA PRO A 93 -12.79 7.13 7.29
C PRO A 93 -11.73 6.09 7.69
N LEU A 94 -11.84 5.50 8.88
CA LEU A 94 -10.89 4.48 9.35
C LEU A 94 -11.00 3.19 8.53
N ALA A 95 -12.22 2.73 8.22
CA ALA A 95 -12.42 1.57 7.36
C ALA A 95 -11.85 1.80 5.96
N ALA A 96 -12.02 3.00 5.39
CA ALA A 96 -11.43 3.37 4.11
C ALA A 96 -9.88 3.34 4.16
N ALA A 97 -9.28 3.90 5.22
CA ALA A 97 -7.83 3.87 5.40
C ALA A 97 -7.27 2.44 5.57
N VAL A 98 -8.00 1.56 6.27
CA VAL A 98 -7.64 0.14 6.38
C VAL A 98 -7.76 -0.58 5.04
N ARG A 99 -8.83 -0.32 4.28
CA ARG A 99 -9.00 -0.86 2.93
C ARG A 99 -7.85 -0.45 2.01
N ASP A 100 -7.44 0.81 2.06
CA ASP A 100 -6.30 1.33 1.29
C ASP A 100 -5.00 0.54 1.62
N LYS A 101 -4.73 0.33 2.91
CA LYS A 101 -3.59 -0.49 3.38
C LYS A 101 -3.68 -1.95 2.91
N LEU A 102 -4.87 -2.55 2.93
CA LEU A 102 -5.08 -3.93 2.51
C LEU A 102 -4.91 -4.11 1.00
N LEU A 103 -5.33 -3.15 0.18
CA LEU A 103 -5.09 -3.16 -1.26
C LEU A 103 -3.59 -3.22 -1.58
N VAL A 104 -2.73 -2.58 -0.78
CA VAL A 104 -1.27 -2.63 -0.96
C VAL A 104 -0.66 -3.88 -0.34
N ALA A 105 -1.05 -4.25 0.87
CA ALA A 105 -0.43 -5.35 1.60
C ALA A 105 -0.88 -6.73 1.09
N ASN A 106 -2.19 -6.97 1.02
CA ASN A 106 -2.78 -8.21 0.56
C ASN A 106 -4.28 -8.05 0.21
N PRO A 107 -4.60 -7.77 -1.07
CA PRO A 107 -5.98 -7.57 -1.56
C PRO A 107 -6.93 -8.73 -1.27
N ARG A 108 -6.42 -9.95 -1.08
CA ARG A 108 -7.23 -11.14 -0.82
C ARG A 108 -8.02 -11.08 0.50
N HIS A 109 -7.75 -10.10 1.36
CA HIS A 109 -8.53 -9.84 2.56
C HIS A 109 -9.78 -8.97 2.30
N LEU A 110 -10.00 -8.56 1.05
CA LEU A 110 -11.15 -7.75 0.62
C LEU A 110 -12.16 -8.55 -0.22
N ASP A 111 -11.84 -9.81 -0.54
CA ASP A 111 -12.69 -10.79 -1.23
C ASP A 111 -13.45 -11.66 -0.22
#